data_AF-A0AAV2SDI2-F1
#
_entry.id   AF-A0AAV2SDI2-F1
#
_cell.length_a   1.000
_cell.length_b   1.000
_cell.length_c   1.000
_cell.angle_alpha   90.00
_cell.angle_beta   90.00
_cell.angle_gamma   90.00
#
_symmetry.space_group_name_H-M   'P 1'
#
loop_
_entity.id
_entity.type
_entity.pdbx_description
1 polymer ?
#
loop_
_entity_poly.entity_id
_entity_poly.type
_entity_poly.pdbx_seq_one_letter_code
_entity_poly.pdbx_strand_id
1 'polypeptide(L)'
;MTGTEKKQLFVIGKYKNPRAFKNRRHMLRCTYQWNDKSWMRSDLFTQWLIKWNCKLSMQGRRIALVLENAPCHPNIALSNIELVFLLPNTTSHSQPLDQGILANFKSHYRHMYTLGVPVSGYGGWKASCLQFVRCHPGCCPSLVNGNTQNYC
;
A
#
# COMPACT_ATOMS: atom_id res chain seq x y z
N MET A 1 10.50 18.67 7.62
CA MET A 1 10.93 17.63 6.65
C MET A 1 10.69 18.14 5.24
N THR A 2 11.72 18.15 4.39
CA THR A 2 11.65 18.71 3.02
C THR A 2 10.99 17.79 1.98
N GLY A 3 10.67 16.53 2.33
CA GLY A 3 9.89 15.62 1.47
C GLY A 3 10.54 15.34 0.10
N THR A 4 11.86 15.41 0.02
CA THR A 4 12.66 15.42 -1.21
C THR A 4 12.73 14.06 -1.91
N GLU A 5 12.55 12.96 -1.19
CA GLU A 5 12.59 11.61 -1.75
C GLU A 5 11.20 10.97 -1.76
N LYS A 6 10.62 10.80 -2.95
CA LYS A 6 9.31 10.17 -3.15
C LYS A 6 9.48 8.88 -3.96
N LYS A 7 8.98 7.77 -3.43
CA LYS A 7 8.94 6.49 -4.15
C LYS A 7 7.83 6.48 -5.19
N GLN A 8 8.08 5.76 -6.28
CA GLN A 8 7.05 5.41 -7.24
C GLN A 8 5.94 4.60 -6.55
N LEU A 9 4.69 4.90 -6.89
CA LEU A 9 3.52 4.23 -6.30
C LEU A 9 3.48 2.76 -6.65
N PHE A 10 3.01 1.97 -5.70
CA PHE A 10 2.70 0.56 -5.88
C PHE A 10 1.18 0.39 -5.80
N VAL A 11 0.56 0.15 -6.96
CA VAL A 11 -0.90 0.06 -7.11
C VAL A 11 -1.28 -1.40 -7.31
N ILE A 12 -2.26 -1.87 -6.54
CA ILE A 12 -2.82 -3.22 -6.68
C ILE A 12 -4.26 -3.08 -7.14
N GLY A 13 -4.62 -3.76 -8.23
CA GLY A 13 -6.00 -3.80 -8.72
C GLY A 13 -6.53 -5.22 -8.90
N LYS A 14 -7.82 -5.33 -9.21
CA LYS A 14 -8.50 -6.63 -9.36
C LYS A 14 -8.01 -7.42 -10.57
N TYR A 15 -7.88 -6.73 -11.68
CA TYR A 15 -7.69 -7.34 -12.99
C TYR A 15 -6.24 -7.21 -13.43
N LYS A 16 -5.68 -8.28 -14.01
CA LYS A 16 -4.33 -8.23 -14.60
C LYS A 16 -4.18 -7.12 -15.65
N ASN A 17 -5.23 -6.90 -16.44
CA ASN A 17 -5.28 -5.88 -17.49
C ASN A 17 -6.57 -5.05 -17.37
N PRO A 18 -6.60 -4.02 -16.50
CA PRO A 18 -7.76 -3.15 -16.37
C PRO A 18 -8.05 -2.41 -17.68
N ARG A 19 -9.32 -2.34 -18.07
CA ARG A 19 -9.74 -1.60 -19.28
C ARG A 19 -9.27 -0.14 -19.26
N ALA A 20 -9.25 0.48 -18.07
CA ALA A 20 -8.76 1.85 -17.88
C ALA A 20 -7.31 2.07 -18.33
N PHE A 21 -6.48 1.03 -18.34
CA PHE A 21 -5.06 1.08 -18.71
C PHE A 21 -4.78 0.62 -20.15
N LYS A 22 -5.82 0.24 -20.90
CA LYS A 22 -5.66 -0.15 -22.31
C LYS A 22 -4.95 0.97 -23.06
N ASN A 23 -3.85 0.64 -23.74
CA ASN A 23 -2.98 1.56 -24.49
C ASN A 23 -2.35 2.71 -23.67
N ARG A 24 -2.56 2.78 -22.35
CA ARG A 24 -2.05 3.85 -21.47
C ARG A 24 -1.11 3.36 -20.38
N ARG A 25 -0.77 2.06 -20.39
CA ARG A 25 0.07 1.44 -19.35
C ARG A 25 1.46 2.08 -19.26
N HIS A 26 2.02 2.52 -20.38
CA HIS A 26 3.30 3.23 -20.44
C HIS A 26 3.24 4.64 -19.83
N MET A 27 2.06 5.26 -19.78
CA MET A 27 1.85 6.58 -19.16
C MET A 27 1.72 6.48 -17.64
N LEU A 28 1.52 5.27 -17.11
CA LEU A 28 1.38 5.07 -15.67
C LEU A 28 2.73 5.25 -14.97
N ARG A 29 2.87 6.32 -14.19
CA ARG A 29 4.00 6.52 -13.28
C ARG A 29 3.86 5.70 -11.99
N CYS A 30 3.39 4.46 -12.08
CA CYS A 30 3.22 3.55 -10.96
C CYS A 30 3.60 2.11 -11.33
N THR A 31 4.10 1.36 -10.36
CA THR A 31 4.17 -0.11 -10.47
C THR A 31 2.78 -0.66 -10.24
N TYR A 32 2.29 -1.48 -11.16
CA TYR A 32 0.97 -2.11 -11.04
C TYR A 32 1.09 -3.62 -10.80
N GLN A 33 0.40 -4.11 -9.79
CA GLN A 33 0.19 -5.53 -9.52
C GLN A 33 -1.30 -5.84 -9.49
N TRP A 34 -1.65 -7.12 -9.55
CA TRP A 34 -3.04 -7.55 -9.49
C TRP A 34 -3.23 -8.74 -8.57
N ASN A 35 -4.39 -8.76 -7.90
CA ASN A 35 -4.93 -9.95 -7.25
C ASN A 35 -6.47 -9.82 -7.20
N ASP A 36 -7.16 -10.94 -7.04
CA ASP A 36 -8.62 -11.04 -7.02
C ASP A 36 -9.30 -10.16 -5.96
N LYS A 37 -8.61 -9.92 -4.84
CA LYS A 37 -9.10 -9.12 -3.71
C LYS A 37 -8.83 -7.62 -3.83
N SER A 38 -7.91 -7.20 -4.70
CA SER A 38 -7.49 -5.80 -4.92
C SER A 38 -6.92 -5.08 -3.69
N TRP A 39 -6.43 -5.82 -2.71
CA TRP A 39 -5.80 -5.28 -1.49
C TRP A 39 -4.34 -5.72 -1.36
N MET A 40 -3.59 -5.07 -0.46
CA MET A 40 -2.22 -5.46 -0.14
C MET A 40 -2.21 -6.85 0.51
N ARG A 41 -1.30 -7.70 0.04
CA ARG A 41 -1.02 -9.02 0.64
C ARG A 41 0.42 -9.04 1.14
N SER A 42 0.69 -9.82 2.18
CA SER A 42 2.01 -9.91 2.81
C SER A 42 3.09 -10.36 1.82
N ASP A 43 2.78 -11.29 0.91
CA ASP A 43 3.71 -11.76 -0.12
C ASP A 43 4.09 -10.66 -1.12
N LEU A 44 3.12 -9.87 -1.58
CA LEU A 44 3.37 -8.73 -2.48
C LEU A 44 4.20 -7.64 -1.79
N PHE A 45 3.91 -7.37 -0.51
CA PHE A 45 4.65 -6.40 0.29
C PHE A 45 6.10 -6.86 0.52
N THR A 46 6.31 -8.12 0.86
CA THR A 46 7.65 -8.72 1.02
C THR A 46 8.46 -8.62 -0.27
N GLN A 47 7.90 -8.98 -1.42
CA GLN A 47 8.60 -8.85 -2.70
C GLN A 47 9.00 -7.40 -2.99
N TRP A 48 8.12 -6.45 -2.68
CA TRP A 48 8.40 -5.02 -2.82
C TRP A 48 9.53 -4.57 -1.88
N LEU A 49 9.53 -5.02 -0.63
CA LEU A 49 10.58 -4.74 0.36
C LEU A 49 11.93 -5.29 -0.05
N ILE A 50 12.01 -6.56 -0.46
CA ILE A 50 13.26 -7.19 -0.90
C ILE A 50 13.86 -6.41 -2.08
N LYS A 51 13.04 -6.09 -3.09
CA LYS A 51 13.50 -5.30 -4.25
C LYS A 51 14.02 -3.93 -3.84
N TRP A 52 13.42 -3.30 -2.83
CA TRP A 52 13.90 -2.03 -2.31
C TRP A 52 15.20 -2.18 -1.52
N ASN A 53 15.27 -3.20 -0.65
CA ASN A 53 16.44 -3.51 0.15
C ASN A 53 17.67 -3.73 -0.72
N CYS A 54 17.56 -4.50 -1.81
CA CYS A 54 18.64 -4.68 -2.78
C CYS A 54 19.11 -3.35 -3.40
N LYS A 55 18.18 -2.47 -3.78
CA LYS A 55 18.52 -1.15 -4.32
C LYS A 55 19.26 -0.28 -3.31
N LEU A 56 18.82 -0.29 -2.05
CA LEU A 56 19.47 0.46 -0.98
C LEU A 56 20.87 -0.10 -0.67
N SER A 57 21.01 -1.43 -0.69
CA SER A 57 22.30 -2.10 -0.56
C SER A 57 23.28 -1.67 -1.64
N MET A 58 22.86 -1.65 -2.91
CA MET A 58 23.69 -1.18 -4.03
C MET A 58 24.07 0.30 -3.90
N GLN A 59 23.24 1.10 -3.23
CA GLN A 59 23.50 2.51 -2.96
C GLN A 59 24.32 2.74 -1.68
N GLY A 60 24.64 1.68 -0.92
CA GLY A 60 25.30 1.82 0.38
C GLY A 60 24.44 2.53 1.44
N ARG A 61 23.11 2.54 1.27
CA ARG A 61 22.16 3.28 2.13
C ARG A 61 21.44 2.35 3.09
N ARG A 62 21.12 2.85 4.28
CA ARG A 62 20.24 2.19 5.26
C ARG A 62 19.14 3.15 5.68
N ILE A 63 17.94 2.63 5.88
CA ILE A 63 16.77 3.43 6.27
C ILE A 63 15.95 2.72 7.35
N ALA A 64 15.14 3.49 8.07
CA ALA A 64 14.02 2.97 8.86
C ALA A 64 12.70 3.24 8.13
N LEU A 65 11.86 2.21 8.04
CA LEU A 65 10.52 2.27 7.45
C LEU A 65 9.48 2.11 8.56
N VAL A 66 8.74 3.18 8.82
CA VAL A 66 7.65 3.20 9.81
C VAL A 66 6.38 2.64 9.17
N LEU A 67 5.78 1.63 9.79
CA LEU A 67 4.60 0.91 9.30
C LEU A 67 3.51 0.84 10.36
N GLU A 68 2.27 0.78 9.89
CA GLU A 68 1.15 0.36 10.73
C GLU A 68 1.21 -1.13 11.04
N ASN A 69 0.76 -1.52 12.24
CA ASN A 69 0.62 -2.93 12.60
C ASN A 69 -0.59 -3.53 11.88
N ALA A 70 -0.35 -4.12 10.70
CA ALA A 70 -1.37 -4.74 9.86
C ALA A 70 -0.93 -6.13 9.38
N PRO A 71 -1.88 -7.07 9.14
CA PRO A 71 -1.54 -8.43 8.71
C PRO A 71 -0.74 -8.51 7.40
N CYS A 72 -0.86 -7.51 6.52
CA CYS A 72 -0.10 -7.43 5.27
C CYS A 72 1.34 -6.91 5.44
N HIS A 73 1.74 -6.50 6.64
CA HIS A 73 3.09 -6.02 6.94
C HIS A 73 3.82 -7.06 7.81
N PRO A 74 4.46 -8.07 7.20
CA PRO A 74 5.20 -9.08 7.94
C PRO A 74 6.45 -8.47 8.56
N ASN A 75 6.81 -8.95 9.76
CA ASN A 75 8.07 -8.63 10.40
C ASN A 75 9.16 -9.54 9.83
N ILE A 76 9.93 -9.03 8.86
CA ILE A 76 11.03 -9.75 8.20
C ILE A 76 12.35 -9.03 8.42
N ALA A 77 13.43 -9.80 8.58
CA ALA A 77 14.77 -9.24 8.68
C ALA A 77 15.31 -8.83 7.29
N LEU A 78 15.85 -7.61 7.20
CA LEU A 78 16.42 -7.04 5.98
C LEU A 78 17.75 -6.34 6.33
N SER A 79 18.69 -6.31 5.40
CA SER A 79 20.04 -5.76 5.64
C SER A 79 20.08 -4.23 5.71
N ASN A 80 19.24 -3.55 4.92
CA ASN A 80 19.29 -2.11 4.67
C ASN A 80 17.98 -1.38 5.01
N ILE A 81 16.94 -2.11 5.40
CA ILE A 81 15.66 -1.55 5.83
C ILE A 81 15.36 -2.07 7.23
N GLU A 82 15.26 -1.18 8.19
CA GLU A 82 14.73 -1.48 9.52
C GLU A 82 13.21 -1.23 9.52
N LEU A 83 12.41 -2.22 9.93
CA LEU A 83 10.96 -2.10 10.00
C LEU A 83 10.56 -1.66 11.41
N VAL A 84 9.93 -0.49 11.52
CA VAL A 84 9.45 0.06 12.79
C VAL A 84 7.93 0.05 12.78
N PHE A 85 7.31 -0.75 13.65
CA PHE A 85 5.86 -0.87 13.71
C PHE A 85 5.27 0.08 14.75
N LEU A 86 4.24 0.81 14.34
CA LEU A 86 3.41 1.60 15.24
C LEU A 86 2.57 0.69 16.14
N LEU A 87 2.19 1.20 17.31
CA LEU A 87 1.37 0.46 18.27
C LEU A 87 0.03 0.02 17.64
N PRO A 88 -0.48 -1.19 17.99
CA PRO A 88 -1.81 -1.61 17.59
C PRO A 88 -2.84 -0.60 18.08
N ASN A 89 -3.84 -0.28 17.26
CA ASN A 89 -4.97 0.60 17.61
C ASN A 89 -4.63 2.07 17.88
N THR A 90 -3.50 2.56 17.38
CA THR A 90 -3.33 4.02 17.26
C THR A 90 -4.28 4.50 16.15
N THR A 91 -5.52 4.78 16.54
CA THR A 91 -6.60 5.39 15.74
C THR A 91 -6.09 6.65 15.03
N SER A 92 -6.82 7.11 14.01
CA SER A 92 -6.57 8.22 13.06
C SER A 92 -5.84 9.49 13.56
N HIS A 93 -5.66 9.67 14.87
CA HIS A 93 -4.92 10.75 15.51
C HIS A 93 -3.39 10.68 15.39
N SER A 94 -2.78 9.52 15.14
CA SER A 94 -1.30 9.44 15.04
C SER A 94 -0.80 9.06 13.65
N GLN A 95 -1.66 8.48 12.81
CA GLN A 95 -1.31 8.07 11.46
C GLN A 95 -1.28 9.29 10.53
N PRO A 96 -0.10 9.79 10.11
CA PRO A 96 -0.02 10.99 9.27
C PRO A 96 -0.71 10.77 7.92
N LEU A 97 -0.78 9.52 7.48
CA LEU A 97 -1.43 9.12 6.23
C LEU A 97 -2.94 9.40 6.27
N ASP A 98 -3.58 9.14 7.41
CA ASP A 98 -5.01 9.38 7.63
C ASP A 98 -5.34 10.85 7.91
N GLN A 99 -4.34 11.66 8.26
CA GLN A 99 -4.46 13.11 8.51
C GLN A 99 -4.39 13.97 7.23
N GLY A 100 -5.06 13.52 6.17
CA GLY A 100 -5.23 14.31 4.95
C GLY A 100 -4.15 14.11 3.88
N ILE A 101 -3.01 13.48 4.19
CA ILE A 101 -2.03 13.08 3.17
C ILE A 101 -2.70 12.18 2.13
N LEU A 102 -3.44 11.16 2.56
CA LEU A 102 -4.13 10.25 1.65
C LEU A 102 -5.22 10.95 0.82
N ALA A 103 -5.96 11.88 1.43
CA ALA A 103 -7.02 12.64 0.75
C ALA A 103 -6.44 13.54 -0.34
N ASN A 104 -5.41 14.32 0.00
CA ASN A 104 -4.71 15.19 -0.95
C ASN A 104 -4.04 14.37 -2.06
N PHE A 105 -3.42 13.25 -1.69
CA PHE A 105 -2.79 12.33 -2.63
C PHE A 105 -3.78 11.77 -3.66
N LYS A 106 -4.96 11.30 -3.21
CA LYS A 106 -6.03 10.82 -4.10
C LYS A 106 -6.53 11.93 -5.03
N SER A 107 -6.69 13.15 -4.50
CA SER A 107 -7.12 14.31 -5.29
C SER A 107 -6.13 14.64 -6.41
N HIS A 108 -4.84 14.79 -6.08
CA HIS A 108 -3.79 15.07 -7.06
C HIS A 108 -3.61 13.94 -8.08
N TYR A 109 -3.67 12.68 -7.65
CA TYR A 109 -3.59 11.56 -8.57
C TYR A 109 -4.75 11.62 -9.57
N ARG A 110 -6.00 11.76 -9.10
CA ARG A 110 -7.17 11.91 -10.00
C ARG A 110 -6.98 13.07 -10.98
N HIS A 111 -6.56 14.23 -10.51
CA HIS A 111 -6.34 15.40 -11.36
C HIS A 111 -5.35 15.11 -12.50
N MET A 112 -4.20 14.49 -12.20
CA MET A 112 -3.22 14.11 -13.23
C MET A 112 -3.76 13.15 -14.29
N TYR A 113 -4.65 12.22 -13.94
CA TYR A 113 -5.26 11.30 -14.92
C TYR A 113 -6.45 11.90 -15.65
N THR A 114 -7.19 12.81 -15.01
CA THR A 114 -8.41 13.38 -15.58
C THR A 114 -8.10 14.50 -16.57
N LEU A 115 -7.05 15.30 -16.34
CA LEU A 115 -6.64 16.35 -17.28
C LEU A 115 -6.05 15.84 -18.61
N GLY A 116 -5.85 14.53 -18.76
CA GLY A 116 -5.49 13.88 -20.03
C GLY A 116 -6.66 13.24 -20.79
N VAL A 117 -7.91 13.43 -20.32
CA VAL A 117 -9.12 12.89 -20.98
C VAL A 117 -10.23 13.94 -20.90
N PRO A 118 -10.87 14.36 -22.01
CA PRO A 118 -12.04 15.22 -21.93
C PRO A 118 -13.14 14.51 -21.14
N VAL A 119 -13.60 15.15 -20.06
CA VAL A 119 -14.58 14.57 -19.13
C VAL A 119 -15.97 14.77 -19.71
N SER A 120 -16.43 13.82 -20.54
CA SER A 120 -17.86 13.61 -20.75
C SER A 120 -18.27 12.28 -20.12
N GLY A 121 -18.94 12.41 -18.98
CA GLY A 121 -19.90 11.47 -18.39
C GLY A 121 -19.51 9.99 -18.29
N TYR A 122 -19.08 9.54 -17.11
CA TYR A 122 -19.53 8.26 -16.54
C TYR A 122 -19.49 8.35 -15.01
N GLY A 123 -20.67 8.21 -14.41
CA GLY A 123 -20.85 8.12 -12.96
C GLY A 123 -20.19 6.90 -12.35
N GLY A 124 -19.99 6.96 -11.04
CA GLY A 124 -19.75 5.78 -10.21
C GLY A 124 -18.30 5.33 -10.07
N TRP A 125 -17.34 6.23 -9.90
CA TRP A 125 -16.03 5.84 -9.36
C TRP A 125 -16.11 5.77 -7.83
N LYS A 126 -16.46 4.59 -7.28
CA LYS A 126 -15.96 4.23 -5.95
C LYS A 126 -14.45 4.07 -6.09
N ALA A 127 -13.69 5.06 -5.66
CA ALA A 127 -12.23 4.98 -5.63
C ALA A 127 -11.77 4.01 -4.53
N SER A 128 -11.92 2.72 -4.76
CA SER A 128 -11.21 1.67 -4.04
C SER A 128 -9.95 1.31 -4.83
N CYS A 129 -8.99 2.23 -4.88
CA CYS A 129 -7.66 1.92 -5.43
C CYS A 129 -6.63 2.92 -4.89
N LEU A 130 -6.53 2.89 -3.56
CA LEU A 130 -5.48 3.36 -2.65
C LEU A 130 -6.07 3.12 -1.27
N GLN A 131 -6.27 1.84 -0.96
CA GLN A 131 -6.46 1.39 0.41
C GLN A 131 -5.06 0.99 0.91
N PHE A 132 -4.46 1.90 1.67
CA PHE A 132 -3.81 1.48 2.90
C PHE A 132 -4.91 0.99 3.86
N VAL A 133 -4.57 0.04 4.72
CA VAL A 133 -5.45 -1.04 5.16
C VAL A 133 -6.65 -0.52 5.96
N ARG A 134 -7.86 -0.68 5.43
CA ARG A 134 -9.04 -0.85 6.30
C ARG A 134 -9.27 -2.34 6.46
N CYS A 135 -8.98 -2.85 7.65
CA CYS A 135 -9.34 -4.19 8.07
C CYS A 135 -10.88 -4.34 8.00
N HIS A 136 -11.37 -5.49 7.55
CA HIS A 136 -12.80 -5.77 7.50
C HIS A 136 -13.35 -5.84 8.93
N PRO A 137 -14.51 -5.23 9.25
CA PRO A 137 -15.18 -5.48 10.53
C PRO A 137 -15.63 -6.95 10.53
N GLY A 138 -14.85 -7.79 11.20
CA GLY A 138 -14.99 -9.26 11.17
C GLY A 138 -13.67 -10.02 11.42
N CYS A 139 -12.50 -9.36 11.32
CA CYS A 139 -11.19 -9.96 11.63
C CYS A 139 -10.75 -9.77 13.09
N CYS A 140 -11.68 -9.63 14.04
CA CYS A 140 -11.38 -9.80 15.46
C CYS A 140 -11.97 -11.14 15.92
N PRO A 141 -11.17 -12.21 16.06
CA PRO A 141 -11.52 -13.25 17.01
C PRO A 141 -11.43 -12.58 18.38
N SER A 142 -12.58 -12.45 19.03
CA SER A 142 -12.66 -12.25 20.48
C SER A 142 -11.66 -13.19 21.16
N LEU A 143 -10.81 -12.62 22.02
CA LEU A 143 -9.98 -13.35 22.96
C LEU A 143 -10.85 -14.42 23.66
N VAL A 144 -10.69 -15.68 23.25
CA VAL A 144 -11.16 -16.82 24.02
C VAL A 144 -9.90 -17.59 24.42
N ASN A 145 -9.67 -17.58 25.72
CA ASN A 145 -8.67 -18.36 26.42
C ASN A 145 -8.76 -19.84 26.05
N GLY A 146 -7.60 -20.51 25.98
CA GLY A 146 -7.51 -21.96 26.14
C GLY A 146 -6.73 -22.68 25.05
N ASN A 147 -5.52 -23.09 25.42
CA ASN A 147 -4.77 -24.26 24.94
C ASN A 147 -5.35 -25.02 23.74
N THR A 148 -4.64 -25.01 22.61
CA THR A 148 -4.15 -26.27 22.01
C THR A 148 -3.04 -26.00 21.01
N GLN A 149 -1.93 -26.69 21.21
CA GLN A 149 -0.89 -26.94 20.21
C GLN A 149 -1.53 -27.59 18.97
N ASN A 150 -1.01 -27.33 17.77
CA ASN A 150 -0.37 -28.38 16.96
C ASN A 150 0.23 -27.80 15.69
N TYR A 151 1.42 -28.33 15.40
CA TYR A 151 2.21 -28.14 14.19
C TYR A 151 1.54 -28.84 12.99
N CYS A 152 1.51 -28.14 11.86
CA CYS A 152 1.80 -28.59 10.48
C CYS A 152 1.49 -27.45 9.51
#